data_AF-K1RUR5-F1
#
_entry.id   AF-K1RUR5-F1
#
_cell.length_a   1.000
_cell.length_b   1.000
_cell.length_c   1.000
_cell.angle_alpha   90.00
_cell.angle_beta   90.00
_cell.angle_gamma   90.00
#
_symmetry.space_group_name_H-M   'P 1'
#
loop_
_entity.id
_entity.type
_entity.pdbx_description
1 polymer ?
#
loop_
_entity_poly.entity_id
_entity_poly.type
_entity_poly.pdbx_seq_one_letter_code
_entity_poly.pdbx_strand_id
1 'polypeptide(L)'
;YLVEKMHEAGIGVIMDWVPAHFPKDAFALGRFDGTPLYEDPDPTRGEHPDWGTYVFNFGRREVRNFLVANACFWLDEYHIDALRVDAVSSMLYLDYSRKPGQWHPNIYGGRENLEAIDFLKEATATAYKNNPGIMMIAEESTAYPGITAPTDAGGLGFGLKWNMGGCTTPSSICTRSPSTASGTTTRSPSPW
;
A
#
# COMPACT_ATOMS: atom_id res chain seq x y z
N TYR A 1 13.71 20.97 10.90
CA TYR A 1 13.64 21.23 12.35
C TYR A 1 13.01 20.06 13.11
N LEU A 2 11.74 19.69 12.86
CA LEU A 2 11.10 18.58 13.62
C LEU A 2 11.83 17.25 13.47
N VAL A 3 12.10 16.82 12.23
CA VAL A 3 12.80 15.57 11.93
C VAL A 3 14.19 15.56 12.59
N GLU A 4 14.95 16.64 12.40
CA GLU A 4 16.25 16.84 13.08
C GLU A 4 16.15 16.66 14.61
N LYS A 5 15.13 17.23 15.26
CA LYS A 5 14.95 17.09 16.71
C LYS A 5 14.58 15.68 17.14
N MET A 6 13.87 14.92 16.29
CA MET A 6 13.64 13.50 16.55
C MET A 6 14.93 12.69 16.40
N HIS A 7 15.74 13.00 15.39
CA HIS A 7 17.04 12.37 15.17
C HIS A 7 18.06 12.66 16.28
N GLU A 8 18.15 13.91 16.77
CA GLU A 8 18.95 14.28 17.94
C GLU A 8 18.57 13.47 19.19
N ALA A 9 17.30 13.05 19.29
CA ALA A 9 16.78 12.21 20.37
C ALA A 9 16.87 10.70 20.08
N GLY A 10 17.43 10.28 18.93
CA GLY A 10 17.52 8.88 18.52
C GLY A 10 16.19 8.24 18.11
N ILE A 11 15.22 9.03 17.64
CA ILE A 11 13.89 8.59 17.21
C ILE A 11 13.80 8.68 15.68
N GLY A 12 13.48 7.55 15.03
CA GLY A 12 13.19 7.52 13.60
C GLY A 12 11.78 8.00 13.26
N VAL A 13 11.61 8.55 12.06
CA VAL A 13 10.38 9.15 11.56
C VAL A 13 9.83 8.31 10.41
N ILE A 14 8.62 7.79 10.60
CA ILE A 14 7.85 7.10 9.56
C ILE A 14 6.77 8.03 9.05
N MET A 15 6.66 8.17 7.74
CA MET A 15 5.62 8.97 7.10
C MET A 15 4.67 8.08 6.29
N ASP A 16 3.37 8.28 6.48
CA ASP A 16 2.37 7.71 5.59
C ASP A 16 2.41 8.44 4.25
N TRP A 17 2.74 7.69 3.20
CA TRP A 17 2.84 8.13 1.83
C TRP A 17 1.67 7.55 1.03
N VAL A 18 0.95 8.40 0.29
CA VAL A 18 -0.33 8.05 -0.34
C VAL A 18 -0.23 8.10 -1.87
N PRO A 19 0.40 7.12 -2.52
CA PRO A 19 0.48 7.02 -3.97
C PRO A 19 -0.75 6.34 -4.59
N ALA A 20 -1.69 5.83 -3.79
CA ALA A 20 -2.81 5.03 -4.28
C ALA A 20 -3.85 5.88 -5.05
N HIS A 21 -4.10 7.10 -4.60
CA HIS A 21 -5.20 7.92 -5.09
C HIS A 21 -5.03 9.40 -4.72
N PHE A 22 -5.84 10.27 -5.32
CA PHE A 22 -5.87 11.71 -5.04
C PHE A 22 -7.28 12.30 -5.18
N PRO A 23 -7.60 13.43 -4.52
CA PRO A 23 -8.96 13.95 -4.51
C PRO A 23 -9.35 14.66 -5.82
N LYS A 24 -10.66 14.85 -6.03
CA LYS A 24 -11.24 15.47 -7.24
C LYS A 24 -11.39 17.00 -7.16
N ASP A 25 -10.85 17.62 -6.11
CA ASP A 25 -10.92 19.07 -5.94
C ASP A 25 -10.32 19.80 -7.16
N ALA A 26 -11.01 20.85 -7.62
CA ALA A 26 -10.63 21.58 -8.84
C ALA A 26 -9.27 22.28 -8.75
N PHE A 27 -8.75 22.52 -7.54
CA PHE A 27 -7.43 23.11 -7.31
C PHE A 27 -6.31 22.06 -7.22
N ALA A 28 -6.65 20.77 -7.25
CA ALA A 28 -5.71 19.66 -7.14
C ALA A 28 -5.27 19.16 -8.52
N LEU A 29 -5.00 17.85 -8.65
CA LEU A 29 -4.45 17.24 -9.87
C LEU A 29 -5.52 16.77 -10.87
N GLY A 30 -6.80 16.77 -10.49
CA GLY A 30 -7.88 16.25 -11.32
C GLY A 30 -8.07 17.09 -12.58
N ARG A 31 -8.06 16.45 -13.75
CA ARG A 31 -8.18 17.12 -15.05
C ARG A 31 -7.24 18.32 -15.20
N PHE A 32 -5.99 18.16 -14.77
CA PHE A 32 -5.02 19.25 -14.60
C PHE A 32 -4.87 20.19 -15.80
N ASP A 33 -4.94 19.67 -17.04
CA ASP A 33 -4.87 20.43 -18.29
C ASP A 33 -6.18 20.39 -19.10
N GLY A 34 -7.29 20.00 -18.46
CA GLY A 34 -8.58 19.74 -19.08
C GLY A 34 -8.77 18.30 -19.58
N THR A 35 -7.71 17.48 -19.58
CA THR A 35 -7.74 16.05 -19.94
C THR A 35 -7.42 15.17 -18.72
N PRO A 36 -7.71 13.86 -18.74
CA PRO A 36 -7.24 12.94 -17.70
C PRO A 36 -5.70 12.79 -17.76
N LEU A 37 -5.00 13.75 -17.15
CA LEU A 37 -3.55 13.89 -17.24
C LEU A 37 -2.84 12.99 -16.22
N TYR A 38 -3.21 13.16 -14.93
CA TYR A 38 -2.65 12.41 -13.81
C TYR A 38 -3.43 11.15 -13.50
N GLU A 39 -4.76 11.19 -13.67
CA GLU A 39 -5.66 10.06 -13.52
C GLU A 39 -5.62 9.12 -14.75
N ASP A 40 -5.93 7.83 -14.53
CA ASP A 40 -6.06 6.87 -15.63
C ASP A 40 -7.20 7.32 -16.58
N PRO A 41 -6.96 7.43 -17.91
CA PRO A 41 -7.99 7.85 -18.86
C PRO A 41 -9.12 6.83 -19.02
N ASP A 42 -8.92 5.57 -18.62
CA ASP A 42 -9.98 4.59 -18.59
C ASP A 42 -10.89 4.84 -17.37
N PRO A 43 -12.19 5.14 -17.57
CA PRO A 43 -13.10 5.45 -16.47
C PRO A 43 -13.34 4.29 -15.51
N THR A 44 -13.10 3.04 -15.94
CA THR A 44 -13.20 1.87 -15.06
C THR A 44 -11.98 1.72 -14.17
N ARG A 45 -10.83 2.34 -14.51
CA ARG A 45 -9.58 2.28 -13.74
C ARG A 45 -9.28 3.58 -12.98
N GLY A 46 -9.63 4.72 -13.57
CA GLY A 46 -9.24 6.06 -13.12
C GLY A 46 -9.94 6.58 -11.86
N GLU A 47 -10.90 5.85 -11.29
CA GLU A 47 -11.60 6.27 -10.08
C GLU A 47 -11.73 5.14 -9.05
N HIS A 48 -11.62 5.47 -7.76
CA HIS A 48 -12.07 4.58 -6.70
C HIS A 48 -13.55 4.85 -6.39
N PRO A 49 -14.47 3.92 -6.73
CA PRO A 49 -15.91 4.18 -6.64
C PRO A 49 -16.39 4.40 -5.20
N ASP A 50 -15.84 3.66 -4.24
CA ASP A 50 -16.24 3.78 -2.83
C ASP A 50 -15.69 5.05 -2.17
N TRP A 51 -14.58 5.60 -2.68
CA TRP A 51 -13.89 6.75 -2.09
C TRP A 51 -14.22 8.07 -2.81
N GLY A 52 -14.73 8.01 -4.03
CA GLY A 52 -14.99 9.18 -4.86
C GLY A 52 -13.72 9.95 -5.25
N THR A 53 -12.58 9.25 -5.35
CA THR A 53 -11.25 9.83 -5.66
C THR A 53 -10.73 9.33 -7.00
N TYR A 54 -9.74 10.04 -7.57
CA TYR A 54 -9.03 9.61 -8.77
C TYR A 54 -7.87 8.67 -8.45
N VAL A 55 -7.59 7.76 -9.38
CA VAL A 55 -6.46 6.82 -9.35
C VAL A 55 -5.41 7.28 -10.34
N PHE A 56 -4.15 7.34 -9.92
CA PHE A 56 -3.06 7.74 -10.79
C PHE A 56 -2.89 6.80 -11.99
N ASN A 57 -2.56 7.37 -13.14
CA ASN A 57 -2.16 6.63 -14.32
C ASN A 57 -0.71 6.13 -14.18
N PHE A 58 -0.53 4.99 -13.52
CA PHE A 58 0.81 4.39 -13.33
C PHE A 58 1.48 3.97 -14.65
N GLY A 59 0.73 3.83 -15.74
CA GLY A 59 1.25 3.54 -17.08
C GLY A 59 1.91 4.73 -17.76
N ARG A 60 1.60 5.95 -17.32
CA ARG A 60 2.18 7.18 -17.88
C ARG A 60 3.50 7.53 -17.20
N ARG A 61 4.54 7.74 -18.01
CA ARG A 61 5.91 7.98 -17.55
C ARG A 61 6.03 9.20 -16.65
N GLU A 62 5.41 10.32 -17.03
CA GLU A 62 5.50 11.57 -16.27
C GLU A 62 4.80 11.47 -14.91
N VAL A 63 3.67 10.76 -14.85
CA VAL A 63 2.92 10.50 -13.60
C VAL A 63 3.71 9.57 -12.69
N ARG A 64 4.29 8.52 -13.27
CA ARG A 64 5.17 7.62 -12.53
C ARG A 64 6.39 8.35 -11.95
N ASN A 65 7.05 9.16 -12.78
CA ASN A 65 8.19 9.96 -12.35
C ASN A 65 7.80 10.94 -11.24
N PHE A 66 6.65 11.59 -11.35
CA PHE A 66 6.12 12.47 -10.29
C PHE A 66 6.02 11.74 -8.95
N LEU A 67 5.48 10.52 -8.92
CA LEU A 67 5.31 9.75 -7.69
C LEU A 67 6.65 9.20 -7.16
N VAL A 68 7.49 8.62 -8.03
CA VAL A 68 8.81 8.08 -7.62
C VAL A 68 9.70 9.21 -7.09
N ALA A 69 9.77 10.34 -7.80
CA ALA A 69 10.50 11.51 -7.34
C ALA A 69 9.93 12.08 -6.04
N ASN A 70 8.61 12.02 -5.83
CA ASN A 70 7.99 12.43 -4.57
C ASN A 70 8.40 11.53 -3.39
N ALA A 71 8.47 10.22 -3.58
CA ALA A 71 8.98 9.32 -2.54
C ALA A 71 10.44 9.66 -2.18
N CYS A 72 11.31 9.81 -3.18
CA CYS A 72 12.71 10.20 -2.96
C CYS A 72 12.81 11.58 -2.29
N PHE A 73 12.01 12.56 -2.70
CA PHE A 73 12.03 13.90 -2.14
C PHE A 73 11.85 13.92 -0.61
N TRP A 74 10.94 13.10 -0.07
CA TRP A 74 10.75 13.03 1.38
C TRP A 74 11.92 12.37 2.12
N LEU A 75 12.54 11.37 1.50
CA LEU A 75 13.70 10.68 2.05
C LEU A 75 14.95 11.58 1.98
N ASP A 76 15.18 12.21 0.83
CA ASP A 76 16.38 12.99 0.51
C ASP A 76 16.37 14.36 1.19
N GLU A 77 15.28 15.13 1.05
CA GLU A 77 15.26 16.54 1.47
C GLU A 77 14.75 16.72 2.91
N TYR A 78 13.86 15.83 3.36
CA TYR A 78 13.27 15.90 4.69
C TYR A 78 13.84 14.87 5.67
N HIS A 79 14.73 14.00 5.21
CA HIS A 79 15.38 12.95 6.01
C HIS A 79 14.38 12.03 6.70
N ILE A 80 13.26 11.71 6.05
CA ILE A 80 12.33 10.71 6.56
C ILE A 80 12.99 9.33 6.53
N ASP A 81 12.87 8.56 7.61
CA ASP A 81 13.54 7.25 7.74
C ASP A 81 12.76 6.11 7.09
N ALA A 82 11.44 6.27 6.95
CA ALA A 82 10.60 5.26 6.33
C ALA A 82 9.32 5.83 5.70
N LEU A 83 8.89 5.20 4.62
CA LEU A 83 7.58 5.46 4.00
C LEU A 83 6.66 4.26 4.21
N ARG A 84 5.46 4.52 4.69
CA ARG A 84 4.38 3.53 4.78
C ARG A 84 3.33 3.82 3.71
N VAL A 85 3.02 2.82 2.88
CA VAL A 85 1.97 2.88 1.88
C VAL A 85 0.71 2.21 2.42
N ASP A 86 -0.35 2.99 2.55
CA ASP A 86 -1.70 2.53 2.89
C ASP A 86 -2.39 1.91 1.67
N ALA A 87 -3.31 0.97 1.93
CA ALA A 87 -4.22 0.37 0.97
C ALA A 87 -3.53 -0.13 -0.31
N VAL A 88 -2.39 -0.81 -0.20
CA VAL A 88 -1.63 -1.32 -1.37
C VAL A 88 -2.50 -2.22 -2.25
N SER A 89 -3.44 -2.98 -1.67
CA SER A 89 -4.42 -3.79 -2.41
C SER A 89 -5.27 -2.96 -3.38
N SER A 90 -5.55 -1.69 -3.08
CA SER A 90 -6.30 -0.79 -3.96
C SER A 90 -5.56 -0.49 -5.28
N MET A 91 -4.23 -0.52 -5.23
CA MET A 91 -3.37 -0.32 -6.38
C MET A 91 -3.19 -1.62 -7.17
N LEU A 92 -3.03 -2.75 -6.48
CA LEU A 92 -2.67 -4.03 -7.08
C LEU A 92 -3.77 -4.67 -7.93
N TYR A 93 -5.03 -4.31 -7.71
CA TYR A 93 -6.17 -5.02 -8.28
C TYR A 93 -7.12 -4.11 -9.06
N LEU A 94 -7.35 -4.45 -10.33
CA LEU A 94 -8.25 -3.75 -11.24
C LEU A 94 -9.72 -3.86 -10.82
N ASP A 95 -10.06 -4.87 -10.03
CA ASP A 95 -11.40 -5.15 -9.52
C ASP A 95 -11.62 -4.65 -8.08
N TYR A 96 -10.65 -3.92 -7.50
CA TYR A 96 -10.79 -3.39 -6.15
C TYR A 96 -12.03 -2.50 -6.03
N SER A 97 -12.92 -2.82 -5.08
CA SER A 97 -14.21 -2.14 -4.86
C SER A 97 -15.13 -2.10 -6.09
N ARG A 98 -15.01 -3.06 -7.02
CA ARG A 98 -15.82 -3.09 -8.26
C ARG A 98 -16.57 -4.41 -8.39
N LYS A 99 -17.81 -4.33 -8.89
CA LYS A 99 -18.65 -5.51 -9.18
C LYS A 99 -18.25 -6.13 -10.52
N PRO A 100 -18.62 -7.41 -10.77
CA PRO A 100 -18.50 -8.00 -12.10
C PRO A 100 -19.14 -7.11 -13.18
N GLY A 101 -18.41 -6.88 -14.28
CA GLY A 101 -18.84 -5.98 -15.36
C GLY A 101 -18.49 -4.49 -15.16
N GLN A 102 -17.93 -4.10 -14.01
CA GLN A 102 -17.45 -2.73 -13.75
C GLN A 102 -15.93 -2.57 -13.89
N TRP A 103 -15.25 -3.61 -14.33
CA TRP A 103 -13.80 -3.65 -14.55
C TRP A 103 -13.49 -4.63 -15.69
N HIS A 104 -12.28 -4.57 -16.21
CA HIS A 104 -11.79 -5.48 -17.26
C HIS A 104 -10.40 -6.03 -16.89
N PRO A 105 -10.05 -7.25 -17.34
CA PRO A 105 -8.78 -7.87 -17.01
C PRO A 105 -7.60 -7.19 -17.69
N ASN A 106 -6.40 -7.43 -17.16
CA ASN A 106 -5.15 -7.04 -17.80
C ASN A 106 -4.91 -7.85 -19.10
N ILE A 107 -3.82 -7.52 -19.81
CA ILE A 107 -3.46 -8.16 -21.10
C ILE A 107 -3.25 -9.69 -21.03
N TYR A 108 -3.08 -10.25 -19.84
CA TYR A 108 -2.92 -11.69 -19.59
C TYR A 108 -4.21 -12.35 -19.05
N GLY A 109 -5.32 -11.61 -18.97
CA GLY A 109 -6.59 -12.12 -18.44
C GLY A 109 -6.70 -12.08 -16.91
N GLY A 110 -5.69 -11.57 -16.20
CA GLY A 110 -5.67 -11.45 -14.74
C GLY A 110 -6.33 -10.19 -14.21
N ARG A 111 -6.54 -10.13 -12.89
CA ARG A 111 -7.07 -8.95 -12.17
C ARG A 111 -5.99 -7.99 -11.70
N GLU A 112 -4.73 -8.37 -11.87
CA GLU A 112 -3.57 -7.61 -11.42
C GLU A 112 -3.37 -6.36 -12.25
N ASN A 113 -3.19 -5.22 -11.59
CA ASN A 113 -2.81 -3.97 -12.22
C ASN A 113 -1.30 -3.95 -12.46
N LEU A 114 -0.89 -4.33 -13.67
CA LEU A 114 0.53 -4.51 -14.02
C LEU A 114 1.29 -3.19 -13.91
N GLU A 115 0.69 -2.08 -14.32
CA GLU A 115 1.32 -0.77 -14.27
C GLU A 115 1.58 -0.31 -12.83
N ALA A 116 0.64 -0.58 -11.92
CA ALA A 116 0.81 -0.29 -10.50
C ALA A 116 1.87 -1.20 -9.84
N ILE A 117 1.91 -2.49 -10.20
CA ILE A 117 2.94 -3.42 -9.73
C ILE A 117 4.33 -2.94 -10.14
N ASP A 118 4.51 -2.56 -11.40
CA ASP A 118 5.77 -2.06 -11.91
C ASP A 118 6.17 -0.74 -11.24
N PHE A 119 5.20 0.17 -11.03
CA PHE A 119 5.43 1.39 -10.26
C PHE A 119 5.90 1.11 -8.84
N LEU A 120 5.26 0.20 -8.11
CA LEU A 120 5.65 -0.12 -6.73
C LEU A 120 7.06 -0.71 -6.67
N LYS A 121 7.41 -1.61 -7.59
CA LYS A 121 8.76 -2.15 -7.73
C LYS A 121 9.79 -1.07 -8.02
N GLU A 122 9.46 -0.13 -8.91
CA GLU A 122 10.33 0.99 -9.26
C GLU A 122 10.53 1.93 -8.07
N ALA A 123 9.45 2.27 -7.37
CA ALA A 123 9.49 3.14 -6.20
C ALA A 123 10.31 2.54 -5.06
N THR A 124 10.11 1.26 -4.72
CA THR A 124 10.88 0.60 -3.65
C THR A 124 12.35 0.44 -4.06
N ALA A 125 12.64 -0.05 -5.26
CA ALA A 125 14.01 -0.22 -5.72
C ALA A 125 14.79 1.11 -5.76
N THR A 126 14.14 2.19 -6.22
CA THR A 126 14.76 3.52 -6.28
C THR A 126 14.97 4.10 -4.89
N ALA A 127 13.98 4.00 -4.00
CA ALA A 127 14.10 4.46 -2.61
C ALA A 127 15.29 3.80 -1.89
N TYR A 128 15.40 2.47 -1.96
CA TYR A 128 16.50 1.73 -1.33
C TYR A 128 17.86 2.00 -1.98
N LYS A 129 17.90 2.19 -3.31
CA LYS A 129 19.14 2.49 -4.03
C LYS A 129 19.69 3.87 -3.66
N ASN A 130 18.82 4.88 -3.58
CA ASN A 130 19.23 6.26 -3.35
C ASN A 130 19.47 6.53 -1.85
N ASN A 131 18.73 5.86 -0.97
CA ASN A 131 18.77 6.08 0.48
C ASN A 131 19.04 4.78 1.24
N PRO A 132 20.30 4.32 1.33
CA PRO A 132 20.63 3.14 2.11
C PRO A 132 20.22 3.29 3.58
N GLY A 133 19.49 2.31 4.12
CA GLY A 133 19.08 2.27 5.52
C GLY A 133 17.64 2.71 5.81
N ILE A 134 16.92 3.24 4.81
CA ILE A 134 15.49 3.55 4.94
C ILE A 134 14.65 2.28 5.01
N MET A 135 13.35 2.45 5.26
CA MET A 135 12.38 1.36 5.19
C MET A 135 11.14 1.72 4.36
N MET A 136 10.72 0.82 3.47
CA MET A 136 9.44 0.87 2.80
C MET A 136 8.49 -0.13 3.46
N ILE A 137 7.30 0.31 3.89
CA ILE A 137 6.33 -0.49 4.64
C ILE A 137 5.01 -0.55 3.86
N ALA A 138 4.46 -1.75 3.66
CA ALA A 138 3.17 -1.94 3.00
C ALA A 138 2.06 -2.28 4.01
N GLU A 139 0.89 -1.66 3.85
CA GLU A 139 -0.37 -2.20 4.34
C GLU A 139 -1.13 -2.85 3.17
N GLU A 140 -1.30 -4.16 3.25
CA GLU A 140 -1.88 -4.97 2.16
C GLU A 140 -2.75 -6.09 2.76
N SER A 141 -4.01 -6.18 2.34
CA SER A 141 -5.06 -6.93 3.04
C SER A 141 -5.59 -8.17 2.29
N THR A 142 -5.06 -8.48 1.10
CA THR A 142 -5.53 -9.57 0.22
C THR A 142 -4.51 -10.71 0.04
N ALA A 143 -3.46 -10.72 0.87
CA ALA A 143 -2.42 -11.77 0.89
C ALA A 143 -1.67 -11.93 -0.44
N TYR A 144 -1.39 -10.81 -1.12
CA TYR A 144 -0.57 -10.80 -2.32
C TYR A 144 0.82 -11.43 -2.04
N PRO A 145 1.31 -12.36 -2.88
CA PRO A 145 2.59 -13.02 -2.65
C PRO A 145 3.77 -12.06 -2.89
N GLY A 146 4.83 -12.19 -2.08
CA GLY A 146 6.08 -11.47 -2.34
C GLY A 146 6.04 -9.96 -2.08
N ILE A 147 5.12 -9.45 -1.25
CA ILE A 147 5.12 -8.04 -0.83
C ILE A 147 6.48 -7.60 -0.29
N THR A 148 7.07 -8.42 0.59
CA THR A 148 8.37 -8.13 1.22
C THR A 148 9.54 -8.85 0.58
N ALA A 149 9.36 -9.41 -0.62
CA ALA A 149 10.44 -10.05 -1.35
C ALA A 149 11.16 -9.01 -2.23
N PRO A 150 12.49 -9.18 -2.46
CA PRO A 150 13.26 -8.33 -3.37
C PRO A 150 12.64 -8.23 -4.77
N THR A 151 12.82 -7.07 -5.41
CA THR A 151 12.26 -6.80 -6.75
C THR A 151 12.90 -7.65 -7.86
N ASP A 152 14.19 -7.96 -7.72
CA ASP A 152 14.94 -8.86 -8.62
C ASP A 152 14.50 -10.34 -8.51
N ALA A 153 13.91 -10.72 -7.37
CA ALA A 153 13.27 -12.01 -7.14
C ALA A 153 11.77 -12.02 -7.49
N GLY A 154 11.26 -10.94 -8.10
CA GLY A 154 9.86 -10.83 -8.53
C GLY A 154 8.89 -10.27 -7.47
N GLY A 155 9.38 -9.92 -6.28
CA GLY A 155 8.59 -9.27 -5.24
C GLY A 155 8.34 -7.78 -5.46
N LEU A 156 7.59 -7.14 -4.56
CA LEU A 156 7.32 -5.69 -4.62
C LEU A 156 8.42 -4.85 -3.95
N GLY A 157 9.34 -5.47 -3.23
CA GLY A 157 10.50 -4.80 -2.64
C GLY A 157 10.23 -4.07 -1.33
N PHE A 158 9.06 -4.21 -0.69
CA PHE A 158 8.85 -3.61 0.64
C PHE A 158 9.74 -4.29 1.69
N GLY A 159 10.23 -3.54 2.67
CA GLY A 159 10.99 -4.12 3.78
C GLY A 159 10.09 -4.80 4.82
N LEU A 160 8.89 -4.24 5.04
CA LEU A 160 7.90 -4.77 5.97
C LEU A 160 6.49 -4.74 5.38
N LYS A 161 5.63 -5.61 5.91
CA LYS A 161 4.19 -5.63 5.66
C LYS A 161 3.44 -5.66 6.99
N TRP A 162 2.40 -4.84 7.13
CA TRP A 162 1.49 -4.93 8.27
C TRP A 162 0.75 -6.26 8.31
N ASN A 163 0.77 -6.92 9.47
CA ASN A 163 0.03 -8.17 9.68
C ASN A 163 -1.45 -7.88 9.98
N MET A 164 -2.22 -7.63 8.94
CA MET A 164 -3.65 -7.33 9.04
C MET A 164 -4.49 -8.52 9.54
N GLY A 165 -3.97 -9.76 9.45
CA GLY A 165 -4.62 -10.96 9.98
C GLY A 165 -4.77 -10.97 11.51
N GLY A 166 -3.98 -10.16 12.23
CA GLY A 166 -4.17 -9.91 13.66
C GLY A 166 -5.10 -8.73 13.97
N CYS A 167 -5.22 -7.76 13.06
CA CYS A 167 -5.93 -6.51 13.28
C CYS A 167 -7.45 -6.60 12.99
N THR A 168 -7.91 -7.66 12.32
CA THR A 168 -9.34 -7.98 12.21
C THR A 168 -9.95 -8.56 13.49
N THR A 169 -9.16 -8.75 14.56
CA THR A 169 -9.62 -9.36 15.82
C THR A 169 -9.34 -8.55 17.11
N PRO A 170 -9.83 -7.30 17.27
CA PRO A 170 -10.04 -6.75 18.62
C PRO A 170 -11.47 -7.01 19.16
N SER A 171 -12.46 -7.19 18.27
CA SER A 171 -13.87 -7.19 18.68
C SER A 171 -14.46 -8.56 19.02
N SER A 172 -13.95 -9.67 18.44
CA SER A 172 -14.52 -11.01 18.69
C SER A 172 -13.94 -11.74 19.90
N ILE A 173 -12.76 -11.34 20.40
CA ILE A 173 -12.25 -11.77 21.71
C ILE A 173 -12.96 -11.00 22.84
N CYS A 174 -13.16 -9.68 22.69
CA CYS A 174 -13.81 -8.86 23.72
C CYS A 174 -15.35 -9.05 23.81
N THR A 175 -15.98 -9.74 22.86
CA THR A 175 -17.43 -10.04 22.90
C THR A 175 -17.75 -11.47 23.35
N ARG A 176 -16.76 -12.33 23.56
CA ARG A 176 -17.00 -13.62 24.23
C ARG A 176 -17.15 -13.38 25.73
N SER A 177 -18.37 -13.55 26.23
CA SER A 177 -18.60 -13.62 27.68
C SER A 177 -17.70 -14.70 28.30
N PRO A 178 -17.14 -14.48 29.51
CA PRO A 178 -16.20 -15.39 30.16
C PRO A 178 -16.70 -16.83 30.37
N SER A 179 -18.01 -17.06 30.23
CA SER A 179 -18.68 -18.33 30.51
C SER A 179 -18.44 -19.45 29.49
N THR A 180 -17.83 -19.18 28.33
CA THR A 180 -17.59 -20.22 27.29
C THR A 180 -16.12 -20.63 27.13
N ALA A 181 -15.22 -20.10 27.96
CA ALA A 181 -13.80 -20.43 27.93
C ALA A 181 -13.40 -21.55 28.92
N SER A 182 -14.30 -22.48 29.24
CA SER A 182 -13.98 -23.71 29.97
C SER A 182 -14.09 -24.93 29.05
N GLY A 183 -13.09 -25.10 28.19
CA GLY A 183 -12.82 -26.39 27.55
C GLY A 183 -12.22 -27.32 28.59
N THR A 184 -13.03 -28.25 29.10
CA THR A 184 -12.64 -29.28 30.06
C THR A 184 -11.49 -30.09 29.47
N THR A 185 -10.26 -29.86 29.95
CA THR A 185 -9.13 -30.75 29.67
C THR A 185 -9.23 -31.90 30.67
N THR A 186 -9.92 -32.97 30.29
CA THR A 186 -9.88 -34.23 31.02
C THR A 186 -8.46 -34.82 30.89
N ARG A 187 -7.63 -34.65 31.91
CA ARG A 187 -6.43 -35.48 32.10
C ARG A 187 -6.89 -36.88 32.46
N SER A 188 -6.58 -37.88 31.62
CA SER A 188 -6.64 -39.28 32.04
C SER A 188 -5.45 -39.57 32.96
N PRO A 189 -5.62 -40.28 34.08
CA PRO A 189 -4.50 -40.78 34.85
C PRO A 189 -4.01 -42.10 34.22
N SER A 190 -2.74 -42.17 33.83
CA SER A 190 -2.08 -43.44 33.56
C SER A 190 -1.33 -43.90 34.82
N PRO A 191 -1.33 -45.21 35.13
CA PRO A 191 -0.77 -45.75 36.37
C PRO A 191 0.74 -45.95 36.27
N TRP A 192 1.36 -46.08 37.44
CA TRP A 192 2.78 -46.23 37.79
C TRP A 192 3.51 -44.92 38.11
#